data_AF-A0A7C7UCE0-F1
#
_entry.id   AF-A0A7C7UCE0-F1
#
_cell.length_a   1.000
_cell.length_b   1.000
_cell.length_c   1.000
_cell.angle_alpha   90.00
_cell.angle_beta   90.00
_cell.angle_gamma   90.00
#
_symmetry.space_group_name_H-M   'P 1'
#
loop_
_entity.id
_entity.type
_entity.pdbx_description
1 polymer ?
#
loop_
_entity_poly.entity_id
_entity_poly.type
_entity_poly.pdbx_seq_one_letter_code
_entity_poly.pdbx_strand_id
1 'polypeptide(L)'
;MTNKRSLGCAAVACTLFLLGFLPAASQAQVATHSLYQGQLTDAVGVPRAGPVNLRFHLYGAESGGAPLYSEDHTAVALDSQGMFAVALGGGSVLSGSYDAALLERPPLYLELVVEPSGENVTLTPRQRLGAVPSARVAGEPVRFEDCGDGTVADHKTGLLWEKKTGTFDPAFPASGICETAPGGCPDPHDVNNRYEWSNTGTEPDGNA
;
A
#
# COMPACT_ATOMS: atom_id res chain seq x y z
N MET A 1 22.30 -9.02 90.82
CA MET A 1 21.90 -9.46 89.47
C MET A 1 22.02 -8.28 88.53
N THR A 2 23.12 -8.19 87.79
CA THR A 2 23.33 -7.14 86.79
C THR A 2 24.24 -7.73 85.71
N ASN A 3 23.63 -8.05 84.57
CA ASN A 3 24.22 -8.87 83.51
C ASN A 3 24.96 -7.97 82.50
N LYS A 4 26.25 -8.22 82.26
CA LYS A 4 27.09 -7.52 81.29
C LYS A 4 27.01 -8.22 79.92
N ARG A 5 26.83 -7.41 78.88
CA ARG A 5 26.74 -7.79 77.45
C ARG A 5 28.14 -8.04 76.86
N SER A 6 28.29 -9.03 75.99
CA SER A 6 29.39 -9.12 75.01
C SER A 6 28.90 -9.77 73.70
N LEU A 7 28.82 -8.97 72.64
CA LEU A 7 29.62 -9.02 71.41
C LEU A 7 29.25 -10.16 70.44
N GLY A 8 28.35 -9.86 69.49
CA GLY A 8 28.16 -10.62 68.25
C GLY A 8 28.94 -9.94 67.12
N CYS A 9 29.92 -10.66 66.57
CA CYS A 9 30.80 -10.23 65.49
C CYS A 9 30.03 -10.16 64.17
N ALA A 10 29.99 -8.98 63.55
CA ALA A 10 29.37 -8.74 62.26
C ALA A 10 30.33 -9.12 61.12
N ALA A 11 29.90 -10.02 60.24
CA ALA A 11 30.51 -10.24 58.93
C ALA A 11 29.38 -10.37 57.90
N VAL A 12 28.73 -9.25 57.60
CA VAL A 12 27.80 -9.14 56.47
C VAL A 12 28.65 -8.84 55.24
N ALA A 13 28.89 -9.87 54.42
CA ALA A 13 29.56 -9.74 53.14
C ALA A 13 28.71 -8.87 52.21
N CYS A 14 29.28 -7.73 51.82
CA CYS A 14 28.66 -6.71 50.98
C CYS A 14 28.67 -7.20 49.52
N THR A 15 27.54 -7.76 49.07
CA THR A 15 27.31 -8.21 47.70
C THR A 15 27.23 -7.00 46.76
N LEU A 16 28.30 -6.70 46.03
CA LEU A 16 28.31 -5.69 44.97
C LEU A 16 27.49 -6.18 43.77
N PHE A 17 26.19 -5.86 43.76
CA PHE A 17 25.32 -6.04 42.60
C PHE A 17 25.53 -4.83 41.68
N LEU A 18 26.38 -4.98 40.65
CA LEU A 18 26.51 -4.02 39.56
C LEU A 18 25.20 -4.06 38.74
N LEU A 19 24.19 -3.27 39.15
CA LEU A 19 23.01 -3.00 38.33
C LEU A 19 23.46 -2.18 37.11
N GLY A 20 23.72 -2.88 36.00
CA GLY A 20 23.84 -2.26 34.69
C GLY A 20 22.51 -1.61 34.33
N PHE A 21 22.47 -0.28 34.36
CA PHE A 21 21.41 0.50 33.74
C PHE A 21 21.50 0.31 32.23
N LEU A 22 20.74 -0.65 31.71
CA LEU A 22 20.47 -0.75 30.28
C LEU A 22 19.56 0.44 29.92
N PRO A 23 19.97 1.34 29.00
CA PRO A 23 19.06 2.33 28.48
C PRO A 23 17.94 1.57 27.75
N ALA A 24 16.71 1.69 28.26
CA ALA A 24 15.53 1.27 27.52
C ALA A 24 15.51 2.10 26.23
N ALA A 25 15.76 1.45 25.08
CA ALA A 25 15.52 2.06 23.80
C ALA A 25 14.02 2.35 23.71
N SER A 26 13.65 3.60 23.98
CA SER A 26 12.31 4.10 23.70
C SER A 26 12.16 4.08 22.19
N GLN A 27 11.49 3.04 21.66
CA GLN A 27 11.05 3.08 20.28
C GLN A 27 9.96 4.15 20.21
N ALA A 28 10.29 5.29 19.62
CA ALA A 28 9.29 6.27 19.22
C ALA A 28 8.43 5.60 18.15
N GLN A 29 7.33 4.98 18.57
CA GLN A 29 6.34 4.43 17.67
C GLN A 29 5.75 5.61 16.90
N VAL A 30 6.16 5.77 15.65
CA VAL A 30 5.55 6.75 14.75
C VAL A 30 4.09 6.39 14.66
N ALA A 31 3.23 7.24 15.23
CA ALA A 31 1.79 7.02 15.23
C ALA A 31 1.32 6.93 13.78
N THR A 32 1.05 5.71 13.34
CA THR A 32 0.66 5.42 11.97
C THR A 32 -0.84 5.61 11.88
N HIS A 33 -1.29 6.43 10.95
CA HIS A 33 -2.71 6.68 10.73
C HIS A 33 -3.02 6.47 9.26
N SER A 34 -4.22 6.03 8.92
CA SER A 34 -4.65 5.93 7.52
C SER A 34 -5.92 6.73 7.28
N LEU A 35 -5.92 7.58 6.25
CA LEU A 35 -7.09 8.37 5.91
C LEU A 35 -8.17 7.47 5.33
N TYR A 36 -9.37 7.55 5.91
CA TYR A 36 -10.56 6.88 5.43
C TYR A 36 -11.62 7.93 5.08
N GLN A 37 -12.17 7.82 3.88
CA GLN A 37 -13.20 8.72 3.36
C GLN A 37 -14.39 7.90 2.89
N GLY A 38 -15.58 8.47 3.04
CA GLY A 38 -16.80 7.83 2.59
C GLY A 38 -17.94 8.82 2.43
N GLN A 39 -19.01 8.34 1.81
CA GLN A 39 -20.30 9.03 1.73
C GLN A 39 -21.33 8.22 2.51
N LEU A 40 -22.06 8.87 3.42
CA LEU A 40 -23.17 8.25 4.12
C LEU A 40 -24.50 8.73 3.54
N THR A 41 -25.29 7.77 3.05
CA THR A 41 -26.66 7.98 2.61
C THR A 41 -27.63 7.22 3.50
N ASP A 42 -28.91 7.61 3.49
CA ASP A 42 -29.98 6.78 4.03
C ASP A 42 -30.34 5.61 3.09
N ALA A 43 -31.32 4.81 3.49
CA ALA A 43 -31.79 3.64 2.72
C ALA A 43 -32.41 3.99 1.36
N VAL A 44 -32.75 5.27 1.13
CA VAL A 44 -33.35 5.78 -0.10
C VAL A 44 -32.29 6.51 -0.96
N GLY A 45 -31.03 6.53 -0.51
CA GLY A 45 -29.91 7.15 -1.21
C GLY A 45 -29.78 8.65 -0.97
N VAL A 46 -30.51 9.23 -0.03
CA VAL A 46 -30.38 10.66 0.31
C VAL A 46 -29.17 10.84 1.22
N PRO A 47 -28.25 11.79 0.92
CA PRO A 47 -27.11 12.05 1.78
C PRO A 47 -27.52 12.51 3.18
N ARG A 48 -26.84 11.99 4.20
CA ARG A 48 -27.03 12.44 5.58
C ARG A 48 -26.03 13.55 5.92
N ALA A 49 -26.50 14.65 6.47
CA ALA A 49 -25.65 15.74 6.96
C ALA A 49 -25.65 15.83 8.48
N GLY A 50 -24.61 16.43 9.05
CA GLY A 50 -24.49 16.68 10.49
C GLY A 50 -23.60 15.67 11.23
N PRO A 51 -23.45 15.83 12.55
CA PRO A 51 -22.57 14.99 13.35
C PRO A 51 -23.10 13.57 13.48
N VAL A 52 -22.25 12.58 13.23
CA VAL A 52 -22.55 11.15 13.39
C VAL A 52 -21.41 10.46 14.14
N ASN A 53 -21.73 9.50 15.00
CA ASN A 53 -20.71 8.65 15.62
C ASN A 53 -20.42 7.46 14.71
N LEU A 54 -19.15 7.20 14.48
CA LEU A 54 -18.66 6.10 13.66
C LEU A 54 -17.78 5.19 14.52
N ARG A 55 -18.00 3.89 14.41
CA ARG A 55 -17.15 2.87 15.01
C ARG A 55 -16.57 2.01 13.90
N PHE A 56 -15.26 1.82 13.95
CA PHE A 56 -14.53 1.02 12.97
C PHE A 56 -13.99 -0.24 13.63
N HIS A 57 -14.14 -1.37 12.95
CA HIS A 57 -13.54 -2.64 13.30
C HIS A 57 -12.69 -3.15 12.15
N LEU A 58 -11.50 -3.67 12.47
CA LEU A 58 -10.65 -4.37 11.52
C LEU A 58 -10.65 -5.87 11.81
N TYR A 59 -10.84 -6.68 10.78
CA TYR A 59 -10.89 -8.13 10.85
C TYR A 59 -9.86 -8.76 9.90
N GLY A 60 -9.39 -9.95 10.26
CA GLY A 60 -8.59 -10.80 9.38
C GLY A 60 -9.42 -11.67 8.42
N ALA A 61 -10.74 -11.57 8.46
CA ALA A 61 -11.67 -12.37 7.65
C ALA A 61 -12.86 -11.53 7.17
N GLU A 62 -13.36 -11.86 5.98
CA GLU A 62 -14.47 -11.18 5.31
C GLU A 62 -15.80 -11.31 6.08
N SER A 63 -15.98 -12.41 6.81
CA SER A 63 -17.11 -12.64 7.71
C SER A 63 -16.68 -13.43 8.93
N GLY A 64 -17.40 -13.26 10.05
CA GLY A 64 -17.06 -13.88 11.34
C GLY A 64 -15.72 -13.38 11.91
N GLY A 65 -15.16 -14.13 12.86
CA GLY A 65 -13.91 -13.78 13.54
C GLY A 65 -14.04 -12.67 14.58
N ALA A 66 -13.05 -12.57 15.47
CA ALA A 66 -12.94 -11.47 16.42
C ALA A 66 -12.26 -10.25 15.75
N PRO A 67 -12.61 -9.01 16.15
CA PRO A 67 -11.91 -7.83 15.65
C PRO A 67 -10.45 -7.85 16.11
N LEU A 68 -9.54 -7.58 15.19
CA LEU A 68 -8.10 -7.40 15.44
C LEU A 68 -7.82 -6.00 16.00
N TYR A 69 -8.64 -5.02 15.61
CA TYR A 69 -8.57 -3.64 16.09
C TYR A 69 -9.96 -3.01 16.07
N SER A 70 -10.22 -2.09 16.99
CA SER A 70 -11.48 -1.33 17.07
C SER A 70 -11.27 0.07 17.62
N GLU A 71 -11.95 1.07 17.06
CA GLU A 71 -11.93 2.46 17.53
C GLU A 71 -13.25 3.19 17.29
N ASP A 72 -13.48 4.24 18.08
CA ASP A 72 -14.62 5.15 17.98
C ASP A 72 -14.21 6.54 17.54
N HIS A 73 -15.00 7.12 16.64
CA HIS A 73 -14.95 8.52 16.22
C HIS A 73 -16.28 9.19 16.57
N THR A 74 -16.25 10.16 17.48
CA THR A 74 -17.44 10.85 17.95
C THR A 74 -17.67 12.16 17.21
N ALA A 75 -18.94 12.49 16.97
CA ALA A 75 -19.36 13.74 16.32
C ALA A 75 -18.64 14.03 14.98
N VAL A 76 -18.45 13.01 14.15
CA VAL A 76 -17.87 13.17 12.81
C VAL A 76 -18.80 14.03 11.97
N ALA A 77 -18.32 15.17 11.50
CA ALA A 77 -19.10 16.10 10.72
C ALA A 77 -19.26 15.62 9.28
N LEU A 78 -20.49 15.28 8.90
CA LEU A 78 -20.84 15.01 7.51
C LEU A 78 -21.29 16.31 6.83
N ASP A 79 -20.80 16.56 5.62
CA ASP A 79 -21.20 17.73 4.84
C ASP A 79 -22.62 17.56 4.24
N SER A 80 -23.08 18.56 3.49
CA SER A 80 -24.39 18.52 2.82
C SER A 80 -24.55 17.39 1.79
N GLN A 81 -23.44 16.80 1.35
CA GLN A 81 -23.38 15.67 0.43
C GLN A 81 -23.12 14.35 1.16
N GLY A 82 -23.13 14.34 2.50
CA GLY A 82 -22.88 13.18 3.34
C GLY A 82 -21.44 12.68 3.32
N MET A 83 -20.50 13.48 2.83
CA MET A 83 -19.10 13.14 2.81
C MET A 83 -18.48 13.31 4.19
N PHE A 84 -17.63 12.36 4.57
CA PHE A 84 -16.80 12.44 5.77
C PHE A 84 -15.38 11.95 5.48
N ALA A 85 -14.45 12.40 6.31
CA ALA A 85 -13.07 11.95 6.31
C ALA A 85 -12.59 11.79 7.75
N VAL A 86 -12.01 10.64 8.08
CA VAL A 86 -11.47 10.31 9.41
C VAL A 86 -10.10 9.66 9.27
N ALA A 87 -9.26 9.81 10.27
CA ALA A 87 -7.98 9.11 10.35
C ALA A 87 -8.14 7.83 11.17
N LEU A 88 -8.07 6.66 10.50
CA LEU A 88 -8.00 5.38 11.19
C LEU A 88 -6.72 5.30 12.01
N GLY A 89 -6.82 4.81 13.25
CA GLY A 89 -5.77 4.87 14.25
C GLY A 89 -5.76 6.15 15.10
N GLY A 90 -6.62 7.12 14.78
CA GLY A 90 -6.67 8.44 15.41
C GLY A 90 -7.90 8.67 16.28
N GLY A 91 -8.82 7.69 16.33
CA GLY A 91 -10.00 7.71 17.19
C GLY A 91 -9.71 7.24 18.62
N SER A 92 -10.78 7.09 19.39
CA SER A 92 -10.73 6.48 20.71
C SER A 92 -10.63 4.96 20.58
N VAL A 93 -9.45 4.40 20.84
CA VAL A 93 -9.20 2.96 20.71
C VAL A 93 -10.04 2.16 21.73
N LEU A 94 -10.78 1.19 21.23
CA LEU A 94 -11.55 0.23 22.05
C LEU A 94 -10.77 -1.07 22.28
N SER A 95 -10.05 -1.56 21.28
CA SER A 95 -9.22 -2.77 21.39
C SER A 95 -8.16 -2.85 20.28
N GLY A 96 -7.11 -3.63 20.53
CA GLY A 96 -5.99 -3.80 19.60
C GLY A 96 -5.07 -2.58 19.54
N SER A 97 -4.14 -2.61 18.57
CA SER A 97 -3.22 -1.51 18.26
C SER A 97 -3.24 -1.24 16.77
N TYR A 98 -3.36 0.04 16.37
CA TYR A 98 -3.20 0.44 14.98
C TYR A 98 -1.72 0.71 14.69
N ASP A 99 -0.99 -0.34 14.30
CA ASP A 99 0.46 -0.29 14.06
C ASP A 99 0.85 -0.98 12.75
N ALA A 100 2.14 -0.91 12.40
CA ALA A 100 2.67 -1.57 11.22
C ALA A 100 2.41 -3.08 11.22
N ALA A 101 2.47 -3.74 12.38
CA ALA A 101 2.25 -5.18 12.48
C ALA A 101 0.79 -5.57 12.18
N LEU A 102 -0.19 -4.72 12.50
CA LEU A 102 -1.57 -4.90 12.05
C LEU A 102 -1.68 -4.73 10.53
N LEU A 103 -1.12 -3.64 9.99
CA LEU A 103 -1.22 -3.28 8.57
C LEU A 103 -0.48 -4.25 7.63
N GLU A 104 0.58 -4.89 8.11
CA GLU A 104 1.35 -5.92 7.40
C GLU A 104 0.68 -7.30 7.41
N ARG A 105 -0.56 -7.43 7.93
CA ARG A 105 -1.33 -8.70 7.98
C ARG A 105 -2.50 -8.73 6.99
N PRO A 106 -2.28 -8.64 5.67
CA PRO A 106 -3.36 -8.82 4.71
C PRO A 106 -3.83 -10.28 4.65
N PRO A 107 -5.11 -10.54 4.33
CA PRO A 107 -6.14 -9.54 4.05
C PRO A 107 -6.72 -8.91 5.33
N LEU A 108 -6.93 -7.59 5.29
CA LEU A 108 -7.70 -6.87 6.30
C LEU A 108 -9.07 -6.51 5.75
N TYR A 109 -10.08 -6.53 6.61
CA TYR A 109 -11.46 -6.15 6.28
C TYR A 109 -11.95 -5.14 7.30
N LEU A 110 -12.46 -4.01 6.80
CA LEU A 110 -13.07 -2.94 7.57
C LEU A 110 -14.57 -3.17 7.68
N GLU A 111 -15.08 -3.11 8.89
CA GLU A 111 -16.50 -3.01 9.19
C GLU A 111 -16.77 -1.63 9.80
N LEU A 112 -17.80 -0.96 9.31
CA LEU A 112 -18.23 0.35 9.79
C LEU A 112 -19.57 0.20 10.49
N VAL A 113 -19.63 0.62 11.75
CA VAL A 113 -20.86 0.75 12.52
C VAL A 113 -21.18 2.22 12.67
N VAL A 114 -22.36 2.62 12.23
CA VAL A 114 -22.82 4.00 12.29
C VAL A 114 -23.86 4.11 13.40
N GLU A 115 -23.73 5.11 14.26
CA GLU A 115 -24.74 5.42 15.28
C GLU A 115 -25.36 6.79 14.97
N PRO A 116 -26.32 6.88 14.02
CA PRO A 116 -26.87 8.16 13.57
C PRO A 116 -27.87 8.78 14.57
N SER A 117 -28.39 8.00 15.52
CA SER A 117 -29.46 8.45 16.45
C SER A 117 -29.66 7.49 17.63
N GLY A 118 -28.56 6.94 18.18
CA GLY A 118 -28.60 6.08 19.37
C GLY A 118 -28.89 4.59 19.14
N GLU A 119 -29.04 4.18 17.87
CA GLU A 119 -29.06 2.77 17.47
C GLU A 119 -27.89 2.50 16.52
N ASN A 120 -27.26 1.34 16.69
CA ASN A 120 -26.05 0.97 15.98
C ASN A 120 -26.43 0.21 14.71
N VAL A 121 -26.10 0.78 13.56
CA VAL A 121 -26.28 0.16 12.26
C VAL A 121 -24.94 -0.31 11.73
N THR A 122 -24.73 -1.63 11.69
CA THR A 122 -23.56 -2.23 11.05
C THR A 122 -23.74 -2.23 9.54
N LEU A 123 -22.83 -1.57 8.83
CA LEU A 123 -22.81 -1.56 7.37
C LEU A 123 -22.16 -2.86 6.87
N THR A 124 -22.89 -3.57 6.00
CA THR A 124 -22.46 -4.83 5.39
C THR A 124 -22.53 -4.73 3.86
N PRO A 125 -21.68 -5.46 3.10
CA PRO A 125 -20.61 -6.35 3.54
C PRO A 125 -19.37 -5.60 4.05
N ARG A 126 -18.45 -6.31 4.72
CA ARG A 126 -17.18 -5.72 5.15
C ARG A 126 -16.36 -5.31 3.93
N GLN A 127 -15.79 -4.11 3.98
CA GLN A 127 -14.94 -3.62 2.91
C GLN A 127 -13.55 -4.22 3.08
N ARG A 128 -13.05 -4.95 2.09
CA ARG A 128 -11.65 -5.36 2.08
C ARG A 128 -10.78 -4.11 2.07
N LEU A 129 -9.99 -3.91 3.12
CA LEU A 129 -8.84 -3.04 3.04
C LEU A 129 -7.84 -3.77 2.15
N GLY A 130 -7.83 -3.41 0.88
CA GLY A 130 -6.61 -3.54 0.12
C GLY A 130 -5.51 -2.83 0.89
N ALA A 131 -4.26 -3.16 0.60
CA ALA A 131 -3.32 -2.06 0.62
C ALA A 131 -4.06 -0.94 -0.12
N VAL A 132 -4.24 0.20 0.54
CA VAL A 132 -4.31 1.46 -0.19
C VAL A 132 -3.24 1.31 -1.29
N PRO A 133 -3.23 2.05 -2.39
CA PRO A 133 -1.93 2.54 -2.75
C PRO A 133 -1.40 3.30 -1.50
N SER A 134 -0.92 2.60 -0.46
CA SER A 134 0.35 2.87 0.20
C SER A 134 1.12 3.36 -0.97
N ALA A 135 1.38 4.68 -0.96
CA ALA A 135 2.11 5.34 -2.02
C ALA A 135 3.01 4.26 -2.55
N ARG A 136 2.81 3.83 -3.81
CA ARG A 136 3.92 3.17 -4.47
C ARG A 136 5.04 4.11 -4.04
N VAL A 137 6.04 3.63 -3.31
CA VAL A 137 7.36 4.16 -3.56
C VAL A 137 7.33 4.15 -5.07
N ALA A 138 7.17 5.33 -5.67
CA ALA A 138 7.18 5.47 -7.11
C ALA A 138 8.55 4.89 -7.36
N GLY A 139 8.57 3.58 -7.67
CA GLY A 139 9.79 2.79 -7.70
C GLY A 139 10.56 3.57 -8.70
N GLU A 140 11.62 4.25 -8.21
CA GLU A 140 12.12 5.49 -8.81
C GLU A 140 11.89 5.43 -10.30
N PRO A 141 11.06 6.33 -10.88
CA PRO A 141 10.38 6.08 -12.15
C PRO A 141 11.30 5.28 -13.05
N VAL A 142 11.05 3.96 -13.14
CA VAL A 142 12.01 3.06 -13.78
C VAL A 142 12.24 3.66 -15.14
N ARG A 143 13.49 4.01 -15.46
CA ARG A 143 13.74 4.82 -16.65
C ARG A 143 13.06 4.20 -17.88
N PHE A 144 13.03 2.87 -17.92
CA PHE A 144 12.35 2.09 -18.94
C PHE A 144 11.25 1.23 -18.31
N GLU A 145 10.02 1.36 -18.80
CA GLU A 145 8.84 0.58 -18.39
C GLU A 145 8.31 -0.23 -19.58
N ASP A 146 8.12 -1.53 -19.42
CA ASP A 146 7.45 -2.37 -20.42
C ASP A 146 5.93 -2.14 -20.35
N CYS A 147 5.32 -1.68 -21.45
CA CYS A 147 3.90 -1.37 -21.52
C CYS A 147 3.00 -2.60 -21.77
N GLY A 148 3.59 -3.77 -22.04
CA GLY A 148 2.84 -5.02 -22.27
C GLY A 148 2.14 -5.13 -23.63
N ASP A 149 2.30 -4.14 -24.51
CA ASP A 149 1.69 -4.05 -25.85
C ASP A 149 2.72 -4.17 -26.98
N GLY A 150 3.96 -4.53 -26.64
CA GLY A 150 5.07 -4.51 -27.59
C GLY A 150 5.93 -3.25 -27.53
N THR A 151 5.66 -2.31 -26.61
CA THR A 151 6.45 -1.08 -26.44
C THR A 151 7.15 -0.96 -25.08
N VAL A 152 8.12 -0.07 -25.00
CA VAL A 152 8.86 0.33 -23.79
C VAL A 152 8.86 1.86 -23.68
N ALA A 153 8.34 2.40 -22.57
CA ALA A 153 8.33 3.84 -22.30
C ALA A 153 9.65 4.29 -21.63
N ASP A 154 10.33 5.31 -22.18
CA ASP A 154 11.46 6.00 -21.53
C ASP A 154 10.97 7.24 -20.77
N HIS A 155 10.83 7.13 -19.45
CA HIS A 155 10.33 8.20 -18.57
C HIS A 155 11.29 9.41 -18.46
N LYS A 156 12.55 9.29 -18.90
CA LYS A 156 13.51 10.42 -18.91
C LYS A 156 13.38 11.26 -20.18
N THR A 157 13.10 10.62 -21.31
CA THR A 157 13.03 11.30 -22.62
C THR A 157 11.59 11.57 -23.08
N GLY A 158 10.60 10.86 -22.51
CA GLY A 158 9.20 10.92 -22.93
C GLY A 158 8.93 10.16 -24.24
N LEU A 159 9.89 9.34 -24.69
CA LEU A 159 9.79 8.57 -25.92
C LEU A 159 9.21 7.18 -25.65
N LEU A 160 8.47 6.66 -26.63
CA LEU A 160 7.96 5.30 -26.66
C LEU A 160 8.73 4.50 -27.72
N TRP A 161 9.32 3.38 -27.30
CA TRP A 161 10.15 2.53 -28.16
C TRP A 161 9.44 1.22 -28.47
N GLU A 162 9.56 0.74 -29.70
CA GLU A 162 9.09 -0.58 -30.10
C GLU A 162 10.06 -1.68 -29.64
N LYS A 163 9.53 -2.80 -29.12
CA LYS A 163 10.31 -4.02 -28.85
C LYS A 163 10.44 -4.85 -30.13
N LYS A 164 11.67 -5.20 -30.48
CA LYS A 164 11.93 -6.16 -31.56
C LYS A 164 11.74 -7.60 -31.06
N THR A 165 11.22 -8.44 -31.93
CA THR A 165 11.06 -9.89 -31.75
C THR A 165 12.29 -10.62 -32.28
N GLY A 166 12.42 -11.91 -31.92
CA GLY A 166 13.51 -12.76 -32.39
C GLY A 166 14.80 -12.67 -31.56
N THR A 167 15.80 -13.45 -31.95
CA THR A 167 17.16 -13.41 -31.40
C THR A 167 18.10 -13.02 -32.54
N PHE A 168 19.05 -12.13 -32.26
CA PHE A 168 20.07 -11.79 -33.25
C PHE A 168 20.85 -13.05 -33.63
N ASP A 169 20.73 -13.47 -34.88
CA ASP A 169 21.46 -14.61 -35.42
C ASP A 169 22.28 -14.13 -36.62
N PRO A 170 23.61 -13.97 -36.47
CA PRO A 170 24.48 -13.52 -37.54
C PRO A 170 24.63 -14.56 -38.67
N ALA A 171 24.20 -15.80 -38.45
CA ALA A 171 24.19 -16.89 -39.42
C ALA A 171 22.83 -17.01 -40.14
N PHE A 172 21.78 -16.37 -39.64
CA PHE A 172 20.56 -16.18 -40.42
C PHE A 172 20.87 -15.17 -41.53
N PRO A 173 20.78 -15.53 -42.82
CA PRO A 173 20.70 -14.50 -43.84
C PRO A 173 19.48 -13.65 -43.51
N ALA A 174 19.59 -12.32 -43.58
CA ALA A 174 18.43 -11.43 -43.44
C ALA A 174 17.25 -12.08 -44.17
N SER A 175 16.13 -12.28 -43.47
CA SER A 175 14.95 -12.97 -44.01
C SER A 175 14.31 -12.10 -45.09
N GLY A 176 14.99 -11.95 -46.24
CA GLY A 176 14.72 -10.88 -47.19
C GLY A 176 14.94 -9.49 -46.60
N ILE A 177 15.15 -8.52 -47.47
CA ILE A 177 14.83 -7.13 -47.14
C ILE A 177 13.29 -7.12 -47.10
N CYS A 178 12.65 -6.66 -46.01
CA CYS A 178 11.18 -6.59 -45.89
C CYS A 178 10.51 -6.05 -47.16
N GLU A 179 11.19 -5.10 -47.83
CA GLU A 179 10.76 -4.39 -49.03
C GLU A 179 10.80 -5.22 -50.34
N THR A 180 11.44 -6.40 -50.35
CA THR A 180 11.65 -7.21 -51.59
C THR A 180 11.19 -8.66 -51.48
N ALA A 181 10.68 -9.09 -50.33
CA ALA A 181 10.18 -10.44 -50.13
C ALA A 181 8.83 -10.67 -50.84
N PRO A 182 8.64 -11.73 -51.65
CA PRO A 182 7.34 -12.05 -52.24
C PRO A 182 6.31 -12.33 -51.14
N GLY A 183 5.32 -11.45 -50.99
CA GLY A 183 4.28 -11.57 -49.96
C GLY A 183 4.38 -10.59 -48.78
N GLY A 184 5.34 -9.66 -48.80
CA GLY A 184 5.56 -8.67 -47.74
C GLY A 184 6.43 -9.22 -46.60
N CYS A 185 6.68 -8.39 -45.58
CA CYS A 185 7.56 -8.77 -44.47
C CYS A 185 6.88 -9.80 -43.54
N PRO A 186 7.40 -11.04 -43.41
CA PRO A 186 6.76 -12.07 -42.59
C PRO A 186 6.72 -11.73 -41.09
N ASP A 187 7.73 -11.01 -40.59
CA ASP A 187 7.74 -10.41 -39.26
C ASP A 187 8.36 -9.01 -39.34
N PRO A 188 7.55 -7.94 -39.45
CA PRO A 188 8.02 -6.55 -39.45
C PRO A 188 8.79 -6.14 -38.20
N HIS A 189 8.65 -6.91 -37.10
CA HIS A 189 9.26 -6.64 -35.80
C HIS A 189 10.54 -7.45 -35.54
N ASP A 190 10.99 -8.31 -36.46
CA ASP A 190 12.21 -9.13 -36.29
C ASP A 190 13.47 -8.26 -36.15
N VAL A 191 14.30 -8.57 -35.15
CA VAL A 191 15.58 -7.90 -34.87
C VAL A 191 16.60 -8.02 -36.02
N ASN A 192 16.46 -9.02 -36.88
CA ASN A 192 17.32 -9.26 -38.04
C ASN A 192 16.82 -8.58 -39.32
N ASN A 193 15.76 -7.78 -39.25
CA ASN A 193 15.30 -6.98 -40.39
C ASN A 193 16.35 -5.95 -40.81
N ARG A 194 16.62 -5.90 -42.12
CA ARG A 194 17.51 -4.88 -42.72
C ARG A 194 16.66 -3.71 -43.17
N TYR A 195 16.88 -2.55 -42.54
CA TYR A 195 16.29 -1.27 -42.94
C TYR A 195 17.32 -0.48 -43.76
N GLU A 196 16.94 -0.03 -44.96
CA GLU A 196 17.76 0.90 -45.75
C GLU A 196 17.08 2.27 -45.81
N TRP A 197 17.86 3.34 -45.68
CA TRP A 197 17.32 4.69 -45.81
C TRP A 197 17.02 4.98 -47.28
N SER A 198 15.78 5.35 -47.58
CA SER A 198 15.46 5.89 -48.90
C SER A 198 16.07 7.28 -49.06
N ASN A 199 16.82 7.48 -50.15
CA ASN A 199 17.42 8.78 -50.48
C ASN A 199 16.43 9.69 -51.25
N THR A 200 15.16 9.29 -51.40
CA THR A 200 14.18 9.99 -52.25
C THR A 200 13.43 11.13 -51.54
N GLY A 201 13.67 11.38 -50.25
CA GLY A 201 13.18 12.57 -49.55
C GLY A 201 11.69 12.58 -49.17
N THR A 202 10.98 11.47 -49.31
CA THR A 202 9.63 11.29 -48.75
C THR A 202 9.74 10.92 -47.26
N GLU A 203 8.88 11.48 -46.41
CA GLU A 203 8.84 11.13 -44.98
C GLU A 203 8.64 9.62 -44.77
N PRO A 204 9.14 9.02 -43.67
CA PRO A 204 8.92 7.61 -43.39
C PRO A 204 7.43 7.38 -43.10
N ASP A 205 6.71 6.80 -44.06
CA ASP A 205 5.25 6.58 -44.01
C ASP A 205 4.88 5.16 -43.55
N GLY A 206 5.86 4.36 -43.11
CA GLY A 206 5.62 3.03 -42.56
C GLY A 206 5.09 2.01 -43.56
N ASN A 207 5.05 2.34 -44.86
CA ASN A 207 4.85 1.35 -45.92
C ASN A 207 6.21 0.87 -46.42
N ALA A 208 6.70 -0.21 -45.80
CA ALA A 208 7.65 -1.12 -46.42
C ALA A 208 6.90 -2.21 -47.19
#